data_AF-A0A7C2Y3R0-F1
#
_entry.id   AF-A0A7C2Y3R0-F1
#
_cell.length_a   1.000
_cell.length_b   1.000
_cell.length_c   1.000
_cell.angle_alpha   90.00
_cell.angle_beta   90.00
_cell.angle_gamma   90.00
#
_symmetry.space_group_name_H-M   'P 1'
#
loop_
_entity.id
_entity.type
_entity.pdbx_description
1 polymer ?
#
loop_
_entity_poly.entity_id
_entity_poly.type
_entity_poly.pdbx_seq_one_letter_code
_entity_poly.pdbx_strand_id
1 'polypeptide(L)'
;MSFIAQISEQEAGSATARAYEEVRKMYGKVPNFFLAQGTRPDVIAAELSLAGAILADGALPRSVKEKIALVVSGLNHSSYCIAAHSEALHNLGLPKNLARQLAIDYPSALASETEMALFKFADQLTRQPVEMTQKDVDELRKHGWSDAAIYEAVLTAAWFAFVNRISVGLGLIPDF
;
A
#
# COMPACT_ATOMS: atom_id res chain seq x y z
N MET A 1 -5.56 -19.72 -0.98
CA MET A 1 -4.48 -20.45 -1.67
C MET A 1 -3.34 -19.48 -1.90
N SER A 2 -2.14 -19.82 -1.45
CA SER A 2 -0.86 -19.14 -1.74
C SER A 2 0.02 -20.13 -2.50
N PHE A 3 1.04 -19.65 -3.23
CA PHE A 3 2.02 -20.50 -3.89
C PHE A 3 2.96 -21.24 -2.92
N ILE A 4 2.99 -20.82 -1.65
CA ILE A 4 3.77 -21.46 -0.59
C ILE A 4 2.87 -21.92 0.56
N ALA A 5 3.39 -22.83 1.38
CA ALA A 5 2.73 -23.24 2.61
C ALA A 5 2.60 -22.04 3.56
N GLN A 6 1.41 -21.86 4.12
CA GLN A 6 1.12 -20.86 5.14
C GLN A 6 1.25 -21.49 6.52
N ILE A 7 1.62 -20.70 7.53
CA ILE A 7 1.55 -21.14 8.93
C ILE A 7 0.24 -20.65 9.49
N SER A 8 -0.69 -21.56 9.76
CA SER A 8 -1.96 -21.21 10.39
C SER A 8 -1.76 -20.71 11.83
N GLU A 9 -2.75 -20.02 12.37
CA GLU A 9 -2.72 -19.57 13.77
C GLU A 9 -2.63 -20.75 14.75
N GLN A 10 -3.13 -21.94 14.37
CA GLN A 10 -3.10 -23.16 15.20
C GLN A 10 -1.73 -23.84 15.19
N GLU A 11 -0.99 -23.70 14.08
CA GLU A 11 0.35 -24.29 13.89
C GLU A 11 1.47 -23.33 14.31
N ALA A 12 1.14 -22.08 14.64
CA ALA A 12 2.10 -21.03 14.95
C ALA A 12 2.87 -21.32 16.24
N GLY A 13 4.21 -21.37 16.13
CA GLY A 13 5.09 -21.35 17.29
C GLY A 13 5.00 -20.02 18.05
N SER A 14 5.56 -19.97 19.26
CA SER A 14 5.39 -18.83 20.19
C SER A 14 5.82 -17.46 19.64
N ALA A 15 6.80 -17.40 18.72
CA ALA A 15 7.21 -16.16 18.07
C ALA A 15 6.19 -15.69 17.02
N THR A 16 5.73 -16.61 16.16
CA THR A 16 4.73 -16.33 15.12
C THR A 16 3.37 -16.00 15.72
N ALA A 17 2.95 -16.70 16.78
CA ALA A 17 1.72 -16.38 17.49
C ALA A 17 1.70 -14.94 18.03
N ARG A 18 2.80 -14.47 18.62
CA ARG A 18 2.94 -13.08 19.10
C ARG A 18 2.86 -12.07 17.96
N ALA A 19 3.53 -12.33 16.83
CA ALA A 19 3.41 -11.46 15.66
C ALA A 19 1.96 -11.40 15.15
N TYR A 20 1.27 -12.54 15.08
CA TYR A 20 -0.13 -12.61 14.69
C TYR A 20 -1.08 -11.90 15.65
N GLU A 21 -0.77 -11.86 16.95
CA GLU A 21 -1.52 -11.04 17.91
C GLU A 21 -1.45 -9.55 17.59
N GLU A 22 -0.27 -9.03 17.24
CA GLU A 22 -0.11 -7.63 16.84
C GLU A 22 -0.82 -7.33 15.51
N VAL A 23 -0.73 -8.24 14.53
CA VAL A 23 -1.51 -8.16 13.30
C VAL A 23 -3.00 -8.06 13.61
N ARG A 24 -3.51 -8.93 14.50
CA ARG A 24 -4.94 -8.95 14.87
C ARG A 24 -5.39 -7.67 15.56
N LYS A 25 -4.56 -7.07 16.41
CA LYS A 25 -4.87 -5.78 17.03
C LYS A 25 -5.06 -4.68 15.99
N MET A 26 -4.28 -4.72 14.90
CA MET A 26 -4.33 -3.71 13.83
C MET A 26 -5.46 -3.95 12.82
N TYR A 27 -5.70 -5.22 12.44
CA TYR A 27 -6.59 -5.56 11.32
C TYR A 27 -7.87 -6.33 11.74
N GLY A 28 -8.04 -6.65 13.02
CA GLY A 28 -9.16 -7.44 13.54
C GLY A 28 -9.09 -8.94 13.27
N LYS A 29 -8.20 -9.37 12.37
CA LYS A 29 -7.91 -10.77 11.99
C LYS A 29 -6.43 -10.91 11.64
N VAL A 30 -5.99 -12.11 11.27
CA VAL A 30 -4.69 -12.33 10.64
C VAL A 30 -4.90 -12.54 9.14
N PRO A 31 -4.73 -11.51 8.30
CA PRO A 31 -4.95 -11.64 6.86
C PRO A 31 -4.04 -12.69 6.21
N ASN A 32 -4.52 -13.28 5.10
CA ASN A 32 -3.74 -14.22 4.27
C ASN A 32 -2.33 -13.71 3.93
N PHE A 33 -2.15 -12.39 3.81
CA PHE A 33 -0.85 -11.74 3.63
C PHE A 33 0.16 -12.13 4.70
N PHE A 34 -0.22 -12.07 5.98
CA PHE A 34 0.67 -12.37 7.09
C PHE A 34 0.78 -13.87 7.36
N LEU A 35 -0.27 -14.66 7.08
CA LEU A 35 -0.22 -16.12 7.16
C LEU A 35 0.84 -16.72 6.23
N ALA A 36 1.02 -16.13 5.03
CA ALA A 36 2.05 -16.54 4.08
C ALA A 36 3.48 -16.17 4.52
N GLN A 37 3.61 -15.25 5.48
CA GLN A 37 4.90 -14.80 6.01
C GLN A 37 5.25 -15.42 7.36
N GLY A 38 4.45 -16.36 7.86
CA GLY A 38 4.58 -16.88 9.22
C GLY A 38 5.93 -17.50 9.59
N THR A 39 6.75 -17.88 8.60
CA THR A 39 8.13 -18.37 8.77
C THR A 39 9.10 -17.27 9.22
N ARG A 40 8.74 -15.99 9.07
CA ARG A 40 9.55 -14.81 9.41
C ARG A 40 8.76 -13.82 10.28
N PRO A 41 8.44 -14.20 11.53
CA PRO A 41 7.69 -13.33 12.43
C PRO A 41 8.42 -12.03 12.79
N ASP A 42 9.75 -12.02 12.68
CA ASP A 42 10.59 -10.82 12.79
C ASP A 42 10.31 -9.82 11.67
N VAL A 43 10.09 -10.31 10.44
CA VAL A 43 9.73 -9.47 9.28
C VAL A 43 8.32 -8.92 9.44
N ILE A 44 7.34 -9.75 9.86
CA ILE A 44 5.97 -9.30 10.13
C ILE A 44 5.96 -8.13 11.13
N ALA A 45 6.69 -8.23 12.24
CA ALA A 45 6.76 -7.17 13.23
C ALA A 45 7.37 -5.87 12.66
N ALA A 46 8.42 -5.99 11.85
CA ALA A 46 9.04 -4.83 11.18
C ALA A 46 8.09 -4.19 10.15
N GLU A 47 7.37 -5.00 9.38
CA GLU A 47 6.37 -4.53 8.40
C GLU A 47 5.24 -3.78 9.09
N LEU A 48 4.70 -4.27 10.20
CA LEU A 48 3.66 -3.56 10.96
C LEU A 48 4.14 -2.20 11.47
N SER A 49 5.36 -2.14 11.99
CA SER A 49 5.95 -0.90 12.47
C SER A 49 6.15 0.11 11.33
N LEU A 50 6.70 -0.35 10.20
CA LEU A 50 6.95 0.50 9.04
C LEU A 50 5.64 0.95 8.38
N ALA A 51 4.67 0.06 8.22
CA ALA A 51 3.35 0.38 7.68
C ALA A 51 2.64 1.43 8.56
N GLY A 52 2.68 1.25 9.88
CA GLY A 52 2.11 2.22 10.83
C GLY A 52 2.77 3.59 10.72
N ALA A 53 4.10 3.64 10.59
CA ALA A 53 4.83 4.90 10.42
C ALA A 53 4.54 5.58 9.08
N ILE A 54 4.46 4.82 7.98
CA ILE A 54 4.21 5.37 6.64
C ILE A 54 2.76 5.82 6.49
N LEU A 55 1.78 5.01 6.90
CA LEU A 55 0.36 5.27 6.66
C LEU A 55 -0.30 6.22 7.67
N ALA A 56 0.36 6.56 8.78
CA ALA A 56 -0.13 7.58 9.70
C ALA A 56 -0.27 8.95 9.00
N ASP A 57 -1.13 9.82 9.53
CA ASP A 57 -1.21 11.21 9.05
C ASP A 57 0.13 11.92 9.22
N GLY A 58 0.53 12.68 8.20
CA GLY A 58 1.78 13.42 8.17
C GLY A 58 1.70 14.61 7.22
N ALA A 59 2.77 14.88 6.49
CA ALA A 59 2.76 15.88 5.43
C ALA A 59 1.75 15.52 4.32
N LEU A 60 1.49 14.23 4.11
CA LEU A 60 0.33 13.72 3.40
C LEU A 60 -0.70 13.17 4.40
N PRO A 61 -2.00 13.50 4.22
CA PRO A 61 -3.07 12.80 4.93
C PRO A 61 -3.08 11.31 4.61
N ARG A 62 -3.48 10.47 5.56
CA ARG A 62 -3.63 9.03 5.36
C ARG A 62 -4.46 8.70 4.12
N SER A 63 -5.55 9.43 3.89
CA SER A 63 -6.41 9.24 2.72
C SER A 63 -5.67 9.42 1.40
N VAL A 64 -4.70 10.35 1.31
CA VAL A 64 -3.88 10.54 0.10
C VAL A 64 -2.91 9.38 -0.08
N LYS A 65 -2.31 8.89 1.03
CA LYS A 65 -1.40 7.72 1.00
C LYS A 65 -2.11 6.46 0.54
N GLU A 66 -3.34 6.24 0.99
CA GLU A 66 -4.19 5.12 0.56
C GLU A 66 -4.61 5.26 -0.93
N LYS A 67 -4.81 6.48 -1.44
CA LYS A 67 -5.03 6.69 -2.89
C LYS A 67 -3.78 6.36 -3.71
N ILE A 68 -2.59 6.78 -3.27
CA ILE A 68 -1.30 6.39 -3.89
C ILE A 68 -1.15 4.86 -3.87
N ALA A 69 -1.50 4.22 -2.75
CA ALA A 69 -1.49 2.76 -2.61
C ALA A 69 -2.28 2.06 -3.70
N LEU A 70 -3.50 2.54 -3.98
CA LEU A 70 -4.36 1.97 -5.01
C LEU A 70 -3.83 2.20 -6.42
N VAL A 71 -3.29 3.38 -6.71
CA VAL A 71 -2.63 3.64 -8.00
C VAL A 71 -1.50 2.64 -8.19
N VAL A 72 -0.53 2.58 -7.27
CA VAL A 72 0.63 1.69 -7.37
C VAL A 72 0.20 0.21 -7.45
N SER A 73 -0.77 -0.21 -6.63
CA SER A 73 -1.28 -1.58 -6.63
C SER A 73 -2.02 -1.94 -7.92
N GLY A 74 -2.72 -0.98 -8.53
CA GLY A 74 -3.35 -1.09 -9.84
C GLY A 74 -2.33 -1.33 -10.94
N LEU A 75 -1.27 -0.51 -10.98
CA LEU A 75 -0.19 -0.61 -11.96
C LEU A 75 0.59 -1.94 -11.84
N ASN A 76 0.74 -2.45 -10.61
CA ASN A 76 1.39 -3.73 -10.31
C ASN A 76 0.45 -4.94 -10.39
N HIS A 77 -0.83 -4.74 -10.72
CA HIS A 77 -1.85 -5.80 -10.80
C HIS A 77 -1.98 -6.64 -9.51
N SER A 78 -1.76 -6.03 -8.34
CA SER A 78 -1.87 -6.73 -7.04
C SER A 78 -3.33 -6.75 -6.57
N SER A 79 -4.07 -7.80 -6.91
CA SER A 79 -5.49 -7.94 -6.54
C SER A 79 -5.71 -7.90 -5.02
N TYR A 80 -4.80 -8.47 -4.24
CA TYR A 80 -4.82 -8.44 -2.77
C TYR A 80 -4.77 -7.01 -2.24
N CYS A 81 -3.76 -6.23 -2.67
CA CYS A 81 -3.59 -4.86 -2.21
C CYS A 81 -4.72 -3.95 -2.74
N ILE A 82 -5.19 -4.17 -3.97
CA ILE A 82 -6.36 -3.44 -4.48
C ILE A 82 -7.57 -3.66 -3.58
N ALA A 83 -7.88 -4.89 -3.17
CA ALA A 83 -9.00 -5.18 -2.30
C ALA A 83 -8.81 -4.54 -0.90
N ALA A 84 -7.67 -4.78 -0.25
CA ALA A 84 -7.39 -4.29 1.09
C ALA A 84 -7.44 -2.74 1.17
N HIS A 85 -6.82 -2.05 0.21
CA HIS A 85 -6.76 -0.58 0.22
C HIS A 85 -8.04 0.07 -0.30
N SER A 86 -8.86 -0.66 -1.08
CA SER A 86 -10.22 -0.23 -1.40
C SER A 86 -11.11 -0.23 -0.15
N GLU A 87 -10.99 -1.26 0.69
CA GLU A 87 -11.69 -1.31 1.98
C GLU A 87 -11.19 -0.22 2.93
N ALA A 88 -9.86 -0.01 3.01
CA ALA A 88 -9.28 1.05 3.82
C ALA A 88 -9.80 2.45 3.43
N LEU A 89 -9.82 2.78 2.12
CA LEU A 89 -10.42 4.04 1.66
C LEU A 89 -11.90 4.14 1.98
N HIS A 90 -12.65 3.05 1.83
CA HIS A 90 -14.06 3.04 2.18
C HIS A 90 -14.29 3.33 3.67
N ASN A 91 -13.47 2.75 4.55
CA ASN A 91 -13.50 2.98 5.99
C ASN A 91 -13.11 4.41 6.38
N LEU A 92 -12.34 5.10 5.54
CA LEU A 92 -12.05 6.54 5.66
C LEU A 92 -13.19 7.44 5.13
N GLY A 93 -14.32 6.84 4.72
CA GLY A 93 -15.49 7.57 4.23
C GLY A 93 -15.45 7.92 2.74
N LEU A 94 -14.50 7.37 1.97
CA LEU A 94 -14.37 7.68 0.55
C LEU A 94 -15.29 6.77 -0.30
N PRO A 95 -15.80 7.27 -1.44
CA PRO A 95 -16.66 6.49 -2.32
C PRO A 95 -15.97 5.26 -2.93
N LYS A 96 -16.64 4.10 -2.95
CA LYS A 96 -16.10 2.86 -3.53
C LYS A 96 -15.72 2.98 -5.02
N ASN A 97 -16.45 3.82 -5.78
CA ASN A 97 -16.13 4.06 -7.18
C ASN A 97 -14.79 4.77 -7.37
N LEU A 98 -14.37 5.64 -6.44
CA LEU A 98 -13.06 6.29 -6.48
C LEU A 98 -11.94 5.25 -6.39
N ALA A 99 -12.05 4.30 -5.47
CA ALA A 99 -11.04 3.25 -5.31
C ALA A 99 -10.86 2.43 -6.60
N ARG A 100 -11.99 2.08 -7.24
CA ARG A 100 -11.98 1.38 -8.55
C ARG A 100 -11.32 2.22 -9.64
N GLN A 101 -11.63 3.51 -9.73
CA GLN A 101 -11.01 4.39 -10.72
C GLN A 101 -9.50 4.44 -10.51
N LEU A 102 -9.03 4.67 -9.28
CA LEU A 102 -7.60 4.72 -8.96
C LEU A 102 -6.86 3.43 -9.33
N ALA A 103 -7.47 2.27 -9.09
CA ALA A 103 -6.83 0.97 -9.34
C ALA A 103 -6.83 0.55 -10.83
N ILE A 104 -7.81 1.00 -11.63
CA ILE A 104 -7.98 0.56 -13.03
C ILE A 104 -7.47 1.62 -14.02
N ASP A 105 -7.83 2.88 -13.78
CA ASP A 105 -7.61 4.00 -14.69
C ASP A 105 -7.57 5.30 -13.88
N TYR A 106 -6.51 5.48 -13.10
CA TYR A 106 -6.38 6.66 -12.24
C TYR A 106 -6.48 8.01 -12.99
N PRO A 107 -6.10 8.16 -14.29
CA PRO A 107 -6.31 9.40 -15.01
C PRO A 107 -7.78 9.84 -15.12
N SER A 108 -8.75 8.91 -15.02
CA SER A 108 -10.19 9.21 -14.98
C SER A 108 -10.78 9.29 -13.57
N ALA A 109 -9.94 9.17 -12.53
CA ALA A 109 -10.37 9.27 -11.15
C ALA A 109 -10.86 10.68 -10.79
N LEU A 110 -11.92 10.75 -9.98
CA LEU A 110 -12.41 12.01 -9.41
C LEU A 110 -11.45 12.51 -8.32
N ALA A 111 -10.38 13.19 -8.74
CA ALA A 111 -9.34 13.76 -7.89
C ALA A 111 -9.04 15.21 -8.30
N SER A 112 -8.48 16.00 -7.37
CA SER A 112 -8.01 17.35 -7.69
C SER A 112 -6.79 17.31 -8.62
N GLU A 113 -6.51 18.41 -9.32
CA GLU A 113 -5.29 18.52 -10.13
C GLU A 113 -4.01 18.29 -9.29
N THR A 114 -4.03 18.79 -8.05
CA THR A 114 -2.96 18.62 -7.07
C THR A 114 -2.73 17.16 -6.68
N GLU A 115 -3.79 16.37 -6.43
CA GLU A 115 -3.67 14.92 -6.18
C GLU A 115 -3.28 14.15 -7.45
N MET A 116 -3.80 14.55 -8.61
CA MET A 116 -3.48 13.92 -9.88
C MET A 116 -1.99 14.04 -10.21
N ALA A 117 -1.33 15.14 -9.84
CA ALA A 117 0.11 15.29 -9.97
C ALA A 117 0.88 14.23 -9.15
N LEU A 118 0.44 13.92 -7.92
CA LEU A 118 1.02 12.83 -7.11
C LEU A 118 0.80 11.46 -7.75
N PHE A 119 -0.36 11.20 -8.34
CA PHE A 119 -0.64 9.91 -8.97
C PHE A 119 0.24 9.68 -10.21
N LYS A 120 0.42 10.71 -11.03
CA LYS A 120 1.36 10.66 -12.18
C LYS A 120 2.80 10.44 -11.72
N PHE A 121 3.23 11.12 -10.65
CA PHE A 121 4.55 10.91 -10.07
C PHE A 121 4.72 9.46 -9.56
N ALA A 122 3.72 8.93 -8.84
CA ALA A 122 3.75 7.55 -8.35
C ALA A 122 3.74 6.52 -9.49
N ASP A 123 3.01 6.79 -10.58
CA ASP A 123 3.00 5.96 -11.79
C ASP A 123 4.39 5.90 -12.44
N GLN A 124 5.00 7.06 -12.70
CA GLN A 124 6.34 7.13 -13.28
C GLN A 124 7.37 6.44 -12.39
N LEU A 125 7.34 6.68 -11.08
CA LEU A 125 8.25 6.00 -10.14
C LEU A 125 8.04 4.48 -10.12
N THR A 126 6.81 4.01 -10.33
CA THR A 126 6.48 2.58 -10.34
C THR A 126 6.93 1.91 -11.64
N ARG A 127 6.66 2.51 -12.80
CA ARG A 127 6.91 1.91 -14.12
C ARG A 127 8.31 2.19 -14.67
N GLN A 128 8.83 3.38 -14.42
CA GLN A 128 10.03 3.93 -15.06
C GLN A 128 10.92 4.67 -14.03
N PRO A 129 11.31 4.03 -12.91
CA PRO A 129 12.10 4.70 -11.86
C PRO A 129 13.44 5.26 -12.36
N VAL A 130 14.00 4.68 -13.42
CA VAL A 130 15.27 5.13 -14.04
C VAL A 130 15.13 6.45 -14.80
N GLU A 131 13.91 6.85 -15.15
CA GLU A 131 13.61 8.10 -15.85
C GLU A 131 13.28 9.24 -14.88
N MET A 132 13.26 8.99 -13.57
CA MET A 132 13.02 10.02 -12.57
C MET A 132 14.12 11.08 -12.60
N THR A 133 13.69 12.34 -12.61
CA THR A 133 14.56 13.52 -12.65
C THR A 133 14.11 14.57 -11.63
N GLN A 134 14.92 15.62 -11.48
CA GLN A 134 14.55 16.79 -10.67
C GLN A 134 13.24 17.46 -11.15
N LYS A 135 12.92 17.36 -12.44
CA LYS A 135 11.71 17.98 -13.01
C LYS A 135 10.43 17.39 -12.45
N ASP A 136 10.41 16.10 -12.11
CA ASP A 136 9.23 15.42 -11.56
C ASP A 136 8.91 15.94 -10.16
N VAL A 137 9.96 16.19 -9.36
CA VAL A 137 9.85 16.82 -8.03
C VAL A 137 9.43 18.29 -8.16
N ASP A 138 10.02 19.03 -9.10
CA ASP A 138 9.69 20.43 -9.32
C ASP A 138 8.25 20.62 -9.79
N GLU A 139 7.71 19.67 -10.56
CA GLU A 139 6.31 19.67 -10.94
C GLU A 139 5.40 19.53 -9.71
N LEU A 140 5.68 18.60 -8.79
CA LEU A 140 4.91 18.49 -7.55
C LEU A 140 4.94 19.80 -6.72
N ARG A 141 6.09 20.48 -6.68
CA ARG A 141 6.22 21.78 -6.00
C ARG A 141 5.32 22.86 -6.62
N LYS A 142 5.18 22.89 -7.95
CA LYS A 142 4.25 23.83 -8.62
C LYS A 142 2.79 23.58 -8.23
N HIS A 143 2.43 22.34 -7.91
CA HIS A 143 1.11 21.96 -7.40
C HIS A 143 0.95 22.21 -5.88
N GLY A 144 1.95 22.81 -5.22
CA GLY A 144 1.89 23.20 -3.81
C GLY A 144 2.35 22.12 -2.83
N TRP A 145 2.93 21.01 -3.30
CA TRP A 145 3.46 19.98 -2.42
C TRP A 145 4.80 20.41 -1.81
N SER A 146 4.93 20.24 -0.49
CA SER A 146 6.18 20.46 0.23
C SER A 146 7.16 19.30 0.02
N ASP A 147 8.45 19.52 0.26
CA ASP A 147 9.45 18.44 0.19
C ASP A 147 9.13 17.27 1.13
N ALA A 148 8.53 17.55 2.29
CA ALA A 148 8.07 16.51 3.22
C ALA A 148 6.93 15.67 2.62
N ALA A 149 5.96 16.30 1.95
CA ALA A 149 4.87 15.60 1.29
C ALA A 149 5.37 14.76 0.09
N ILE A 150 6.33 15.30 -0.67
CA ILE A 150 6.97 14.58 -1.79
C ILE A 150 7.73 13.36 -1.27
N TYR A 151 8.48 13.50 -0.17
CA TYR A 151 9.15 12.38 0.47
C TYR A 151 8.16 11.30 0.93
N GLU A 152 7.05 11.69 1.57
CA GLU A 152 6.00 10.73 1.97
C GLU A 152 5.35 10.04 0.76
N ALA A 153 5.21 10.71 -0.38
CA ALA A 153 4.74 10.09 -1.62
C ALA A 153 5.70 9.02 -2.13
N VAL A 154 7.02 9.32 -2.15
CA VAL A 154 8.07 8.35 -2.52
C VAL A 154 8.07 7.15 -1.58
N LEU A 155 8.04 7.39 -0.26
CA LEU A 155 7.97 6.33 0.74
C LEU A 155 6.74 5.45 0.56
N THR A 156 5.57 6.06 0.34
CA THR A 156 4.32 5.34 0.15
C THR A 156 4.37 4.48 -1.12
N ALA A 157 4.83 5.03 -2.24
CA ALA A 157 4.97 4.28 -3.49
C ALA A 157 5.98 3.12 -3.37
N ALA A 158 7.13 3.35 -2.74
CA ALA A 158 8.14 2.32 -2.51
C ALA A 158 7.62 1.20 -1.59
N TRP A 159 6.92 1.56 -0.52
CA TRP A 159 6.28 0.60 0.39
C TRP A 159 5.26 -0.27 -0.34
N PHE A 160 4.36 0.33 -1.13
CA PHE A 160 3.39 -0.46 -1.87
C PHE A 160 4.02 -1.29 -2.98
N ALA A 161 5.10 -0.83 -3.61
CA ALA A 161 5.86 -1.67 -4.52
C ALA A 161 6.48 -2.90 -3.81
N PHE A 162 6.90 -2.79 -2.55
CA PHE A 162 7.36 -3.92 -1.73
C PHE A 162 6.20 -4.88 -1.41
N VAL A 163 5.11 -4.37 -0.83
CA VAL A 163 3.94 -5.17 -0.42
C VAL A 163 3.29 -5.86 -1.63
N ASN A 164 3.15 -5.16 -2.77
CA ASN A 164 2.62 -5.74 -4.00
C ASN A 164 3.48 -6.91 -4.50
N ARG A 165 4.81 -6.80 -4.44
CA ARG A 165 5.71 -7.88 -4.87
C ARG A 165 5.58 -9.11 -3.98
N ILE A 166 5.39 -8.94 -2.68
CA ILE A 166 5.08 -10.06 -1.77
C ILE A 166 3.75 -10.70 -2.16
N SER A 167 2.69 -9.89 -2.29
CA SER A 167 1.36 -10.41 -2.62
C SER A 167 1.33 -11.17 -3.96
N VAL A 168 1.87 -10.56 -5.02
CA VAL A 168 1.89 -11.13 -6.36
C VAL A 168 2.84 -12.34 -6.42
N GLY A 169 4.04 -12.20 -5.85
CA GLY A 169 5.05 -13.26 -5.84
C GLY A 169 4.63 -14.51 -5.06
N LEU A 170 3.77 -14.36 -4.04
CA LEU A 170 3.21 -15.46 -3.26
C LEU A 170 1.80 -15.89 -3.71
N GLY A 171 1.25 -15.28 -4.76
CA GLY A 171 -0.05 -15.66 -5.33
C GLY A 171 -1.22 -15.51 -4.37
N LEU A 172 -1.24 -14.44 -3.58
CA LEU A 172 -2.20 -14.29 -2.49
C LEU A 172 -3.58 -13.88 -2.99
N ILE A 173 -4.62 -14.46 -2.38
CA ILE A 173 -6.03 -14.17 -2.68
C ILE A 173 -6.59 -13.27 -1.57
N PRO A 174 -7.27 -12.15 -1.93
CA PRO A 174 -7.91 -11.28 -0.96
C PRO A 174 -8.85 -12.01 -0.02
N ASP A 175 -8.85 -11.59 1.24
CA ASP A 175 -9.73 -12.09 2.30
C ASP A 175 -10.48 -10.97 3.02
N PHE A 176 -10.54 -9.78 2.41
CA PHE A 176 -11.24 -8.57 2.85
C PHE A 176 -12.60 -8.43 2.15
#